data_AF-A0A967BJG4-F1
#
_entry.id   AF-A0A967BJG4-F1
#
_cell.length_a   1.000
_cell.length_b   1.000
_cell.length_c   1.000
_cell.angle_alpha   90.00
_cell.angle_beta   90.00
_cell.angle_gamma   90.00
#
_symmetry.space_group_name_H-M   'P 1'
#
loop_
_entity.id
_entity.type
_entity.pdbx_description
1 polymer ?
#
loop_
_entity_poly.entity_id
_entity_poly.type
_entity_poly.pdbx_seq_one_letter_code
_entity_poly.pdbx_strand_id
1 'polypeptide(L)' 'MNWILILLYALFFGFLTAYIAERKGYNSYSWFWLGILLGFIATGILIVQPSKTKQKPINDLPTTLNK' A
#
# COMPACT_ATOMS: atom_id res chain seq x y z
N MET A 1 -7.05 3.46 -10.48
CA MET A 1 -6.15 2.82 -9.49
C MET A 1 -4.76 2.78 -10.12
N ASN A 2 -3.78 3.52 -9.59
CA ASN A 2 -2.45 3.57 -10.18
C ASN A 2 -1.67 2.29 -9.86
N TRP A 3 -1.85 1.26 -10.68
CA TRP A 3 -1.17 -0.04 -10.57
C TRP A 3 0.36 0.09 -10.58
N ILE A 4 0.90 1.16 -11.18
CA ILE A 4 2.32 1.51 -11.14
C ILE A 4 2.84 1.65 -9.71
N LEU A 5 2.08 2.25 -8.79
CA LEU A 5 2.53 2.49 -7.42
C LEU A 5 2.63 1.17 -6.64
N ILE A 6 1.70 0.26 -6.89
CA ILE A 6 1.67 -1.08 -6.31
C ILE A 6 2.85 -1.91 -6.79
N LEU A 7 3.12 -1.87 -8.09
CA LEU A 7 4.27 -2.58 -8.67
C LEU A 7 5.59 -2.05 -8.11
N LEU A 8 5.73 -0.71 -8.00
CA LEU A 8 6.92 -0.07 -7.46
C LEU A 8 7.13 -0.40 -5.97
N TYR A 9 6.06 -0.42 -5.17
CA TYR A 9 6.13 -0.81 -3.76
C TYR A 9 6.54 -2.27 -3.58
N ALA A 10 5.96 -3.19 -4.36
CA ALA A 10 6.30 -4.60 -4.30
C ALA A 10 7.76 -4.85 -4.72
N LEU A 11 8.23 -4.17 -5.78
CA LEU A 11 9.63 -4.26 -6.21
C LEU A 11 10.59 -3.70 -5.15
N PHE A 12 10.25 -2.56 -4.55
CA PHE A 12 11.05 -1.94 -3.50
C PHE A 12 11.21 -2.86 -2.29
N PHE A 13 10.12 -3.47 -1.82
CA PHE A 13 10.17 -4.46 -0.73
C PHE A 13 10.91 -5.74 -1.11
N GLY A 14 10.73 -6.22 -2.34
CA GLY A 14 11.48 -7.35 -2.89
C GLY A 14 12.99 -7.12 -2.83
N PHE A 15 13.46 -6.01 -3.40
CA PHE A 15 14.88 -5.63 -3.39
C PHE A 15 15.42 -5.37 -1.97
N LEU A 16 14.65 -4.70 -1.11
CA LEU A 16 15.05 -4.45 0.28
C LEU A 16 15.25 -5.77 1.04
N THR A 17 14.34 -6.71 0.86
CA THR A 17 14.40 -8.02 1.51
C THR A 17 15.57 -8.86 0.98
N ALA A 18 15.79 -8.87 -0.33
CA ALA A 18 16.93 -9.53 -0.96
C ALA A 18 18.27 -8.95 -0.48
N TYR A 19 18.36 -7.62 -0.37
CA TYR A 19 19.56 -6.93 0.12
C TYR A 19 19.89 -7.32 1.57
N ILE A 20 18.89 -7.37 2.45
CA ILE A 20 19.08 -7.80 3.85
C ILE A 20 19.50 -9.28 3.91
N ALA A 21 18.92 -10.13 3.07
CA ALA A 21 19.25 -11.54 2.99
C ALA A 21 20.70 -11.77 2.52
N GLU A 22 21.12 -11.05 1.48
CA GLU A 22 22.49 -11.09 0.94
C GLU A 22 23.52 -10.72 2.00
N ARG A 23 23.26 -9.66 2.76
CA ARG A 23 24.11 -9.21 3.89
C ARG A 23 24.26 -10.27 4.98
N LYS A 24 23.28 -11.16 5.13
CA LYS A 24 23.28 -12.25 6.11
C LYS A 24 23.81 -13.56 5.55
N GLY A 25 24.22 -13.62 4.28
CA GLY A 25 24.71 -14.83 3.62
C GLY A 25 23.59 -15.80 3.20
N TYR A 26 22.33 -15.36 3.16
CA TYR A 26 21.22 -16.15 2.63
C TYR A 26 21.07 -15.97 1.12
N ASN A 27 20.36 -16.88 0.47
CA ASN A 27 20.07 -16.79 -0.96
C ASN A 27 19.11 -15.63 -1.25
N SER A 28 19.64 -14.57 -1.88
CA SER A 28 18.90 -13.35 -2.23
C SER A 28 17.70 -13.63 -3.13
N TYR A 29 17.75 -14.65 -4.00
CA TYR A 29 16.68 -14.95 -4.95
C TYR A 29 15.41 -15.49 -4.25
N SER A 30 15.58 -16.39 -3.29
CA SER A 30 14.47 -16.91 -2.49
C SER A 30 13.84 -15.83 -1.60
N TRP A 31 14.67 -14.96 -1.03
CA TRP A 31 14.21 -13.86 -0.18
C TRP A 31 13.59 -12.71 -0.97
N PHE A 32 14.00 -12.49 -2.23
CA PHE A 32 13.34 -11.58 -3.15
C PHE A 32 11.89 -11.97 -3.42
N TRP A 33 11.65 -13.27 -3.70
CA TRP A 33 10.29 -13.81 -3.88
C TRP A 33 9.43 -13.65 -2.63
N LEU A 34 10.03 -13.82 -1.45
CA LEU A 34 9.39 -13.58 -0.15
C LEU A 34 8.98 -12.11 0.03
N GLY A 35 9.85 -11.17 -0.34
CA GLY A 35 9.56 -9.74 -0.30
C GLY A 35 8.46 -9.32 -1.29
N ILE A 36 8.45 -9.88 -2.50
CA ILE A 36 7.36 -9.66 -3.47
C ILE A 36 6.03 -10.21 -2.93
N LEU A 37 6.04 -11.41 -2.38
CA LEU A 37 4.85 -12.03 -1.80
C LEU A 37 4.28 -11.18 -0.65
N LEU A 38 5.14 -10.63 0.19
CA LEU A 38 4.76 -9.70 1.25
C LEU A 38 4.14 -8.41 0.69
N GLY A 39 4.74 -7.83 -0.35
CA GLY A 39 4.19 -6.64 -1.03
C GLY A 39 2.81 -6.89 -1.66
N PHE A 40 2.59 -8.10 -2.18
CA PHE A 40 1.30 -8.50 -2.73
C PHE A 40 0.23 -8.62 -1.63
N ILE A 41 0.56 -9.26 -0.49
CA ILE A 41 -0.34 -9.38 0.66
C ILE A 41 -0.70 -8.00 1.21
N ALA A 42 0.28 -7.11 1.39
CA ALA A 42 0.05 -5.75 1.87
C ALA A 42 -0.92 -4.97 0.95
N THR A 43 -0.76 -5.13 -0.36
CA THR A 43 -1.67 -4.52 -1.35
C THR A 43 -3.07 -5.12 -1.25
N GLY A 44 -3.19 -6.45 -1.11
CA GLY A 44 -4.48 -7.12 -0.93
C GLY A 44 -5.23 -6.60 0.29
N ILE A 45 -4.54 -6.43 1.42
CA ILE A 45 -5.13 -5.84 2.65
C ILE A 45 -5.63 -4.43 2.37
N LEU A 46 -4.85 -3.61 1.66
CA LEU A 46 -5.23 -2.23 1.32
C LEU A 46 -6.47 -2.15 0.41
N ILE A 47 -6.61 -3.10 -0.51
CA ILE A 47 -7.79 -3.20 -1.40
C ILE A 47 -9.03 -3.64 -0.62
N VAL A 48 -8.87 -4.56 0.33
CA VAL A 48 -9.98 -5.02 1.19
C VAL A 48 -10.39 -3.96 2.20
N GLN A 49 -9.47 -3.08 2.59
CA GLN A 49 -9.76 -2.01 3.53
C GLN A 49 -10.75 -1.00 2.89
N PRO A 50 -11.95 -0.82 3.47
CA PRO A 50 -12.92 0.13 2.92
C PRO A 50 -12.31 1.53 2.98
N SER A 51 -12.24 2.17 1.81
CA SER A 51 -11.72 3.53 1.68
C SER A 51 -12.48 4.41 2.66
N LYS A 52 -11.76 5.11 3.55
CA LYS A 52 -12.37 6.13 4.40
C LYS A 52 -12.84 7.24 3.46
N THR A 53 -14.10 7.15 3.01
CA THR A 53 -14.78 8.22 2.29
C THR A 53 -14.50 9.49 3.09
N LYS A 54 -13.75 10.43 2.50
CA LYS A 54 -13.57 11.75 3.08
C LYS A 54 -14.97 12.25 3.39
N GLN A 55 -15.34 12.29 4.67
CA GLN A 55 -16.56 12.97 5.09
C GLN A 55 -16.38 14.41 4.62
N LYS A 56 -17.07 14.76 3.53
CA LYS A 56 -17.19 16.15 3.12
C LYS A 56 -17.78 16.87 4.34
N PRO A 57 -17.09 17.85 4.94
CA PRO A 57 -17.65 18.56 6.07
C PRO A 57 -18.99 19.16 5.65
N ILE A 58 -20.05 18.79 6.37
CA ILE A 58 -21.42 19.27 6.16
C ILE A 58 -21.50 20.69 6.75
N ASN A 59 -20.73 21.63 6.19
CA ASN A 59 -20.81 23.04 6.57
C ASN A 59 -21.40 23.90 5.44
N ASP A 60 -21.87 23.28 4.36
CA ASP A 60 -22.54 23.96 3.24
C ASP A 60 -24.08 24.05 3.42
N LEU A 61 -24.62 23.88 4.64
CA LEU A 61 -26.05 24.14 4.90
C LEU A 61 -26.29 25.66 4.79
N PRO A 62 -27.06 26.14 3.79
CA PRO A 62 -27.37 27.56 3.73
C PRO A 62 -28.20 27.95 4.96
N THR A 63 -27.77 29.01 5.64
CA THR A 63 -28.48 29.71 6.73
C THR A 63 -29.76 30.40 6.23
N THR A 64 -30.58 29.71 5.44
CA THR A 64 -31.84 30.19 4.87
C THR A 64 -33.00 29.37 5.41
N LEU A 65 -33.17 29.38 6.74
CA LEU A 65 -34.46 29.02 7.37
C LEU A 65 -34.66 29.78 8.68
N ASN A 66 -34.50 31.11 8.62
CA ASN A 66 -35.17 31.99 9.57
C ASN A 66 -35.71 33.19 8.79
N LYS A 67 -36.95 33.04 8.34
CA LYS A 67 -37.81 34.10 7.80
C LYS A 67 -38.88 34.36 8.85
#